data_AF-A0A8H4TFG4-F1
#
_entry.id   AF-A0A8H4TFG4-F1
#
_cell.length_a   1.000
_cell.length_b   1.000
_cell.length_c   1.000
_cell.angle_alpha   90.00
_cell.angle_beta   90.00
_cell.angle_gamma   90.00
#
_symmetry.space_group_name_H-M   'P 1'
#
loop_
_entity.id
_entity.type
_entity.pdbx_description
1 polymer ?
#
loop_
_entity_poly.entity_id
_entity_poly.type
_entity_poly.pdbx_seq_one_letter_code
_entity_poly.pdbx_strand_id
1 'polypeptide(L)'
;MDPESEIYRDIVCVKYRTAYPTLRPLPLEPTNQTPSDRALIEPIRNKIYLRAGEIMAQYGFNYNKMRVDILGRQLPNEPDTAVPTVLIFAPWRGDDAQNACKQAVHDIVKLIDNLLEDIGAREAIHVDVELMAKELTRTKYLGRVLDEPDLHAAWDDIKALVCSRLESYQTTRDSWNTIALFRLGYLTDETTNPITIYISVDSTSDETKWEDIVSDIKENLDDWGFLEVLIEHNTITTSTYPLLPPEGAHDDINRRSCRNQLIIHDDYSIPVNLSDSIGMSRNTESPNGRCSQGGTLGCYIELKTESSPVWAKYGLTSRYSVQPSFSGCTSIPSGSPQGESELRESDQAGDQAAWSSRYEASTLVESPPRTKHNYNLWSLNNNIQFLKSVRENPSSLKMYETQRAANLAFFEEETHLFGHISRSSEFRLTPESSDCRLDWALIKPFGARQGSNRLPNGEVWDAKYHFELWKPSYKTYGGFLQDQCSSICYEADEKDSLPLARNGWKVGATTGPTSGHFHDFRPSIRMTHEKHMNFSSSELYVFQDLLGYHKPVPTSGDSGAVVFDCNGGILGLLVGTQRPFCVKQEYSFVTPIEHIFEDIKSSSQGEITEIRVARD
;
A
#
# COMPACT_ATOMS: atom_id res chain seq x y z
N MET A 1 30.68 40.37 5.08
CA MET A 1 29.74 39.26 4.85
C MET A 1 28.67 39.78 3.94
N ASP A 2 28.49 39.13 2.80
CA ASP A 2 27.57 39.54 1.75
C ASP A 2 26.14 39.08 2.10
N PRO A 3 25.13 39.96 2.20
CA PRO A 3 23.77 39.55 2.52
C PRO A 3 23.16 38.57 1.49
N GLU A 4 23.68 38.51 0.26
CA GLU A 4 23.30 37.47 -0.71
C GLU A 4 23.80 36.06 -0.34
N SER A 5 24.78 35.95 0.57
CA SER A 5 25.33 34.65 1.01
C SER A 5 24.54 33.98 2.14
N GLU A 6 23.55 34.67 2.73
CA GLU A 6 22.69 34.10 3.79
C GLU A 6 21.44 33.40 3.24
N ILE A 7 20.91 33.82 2.08
CA ILE A 7 19.66 33.30 1.49
C ILE A 7 19.79 31.87 0.94
N TYR A 8 21.01 31.42 0.61
CA TYR A 8 21.25 30.11 -0.03
C TYR A 8 22.00 29.11 0.87
N ARG A 9 21.98 29.29 2.19
CA ARG A 9 22.55 28.32 3.15
C ARG A 9 21.75 27.01 3.24
N ASP A 10 20.57 26.96 2.64
CA ASP A 10 19.60 25.86 2.78
C ASP A 10 19.70 24.78 1.68
N ILE A 11 20.78 24.76 0.88
CA ILE A 11 20.97 23.69 -0.11
C ILE A 11 21.37 22.40 0.60
N VAL A 12 20.45 21.44 0.59
CA VAL A 12 20.64 20.13 1.20
C VAL A 12 21.20 19.17 0.16
N CYS A 13 22.28 18.46 0.48
CA CYS A 13 22.83 17.40 -0.35
C CYS A 13 22.96 16.13 0.47
N VAL A 14 22.47 15.04 -0.09
CA VAL A 14 22.59 13.68 0.44
C VAL A 14 23.07 12.76 -0.68
N LYS A 15 23.32 11.50 -0.37
CA LYS A 15 23.65 10.51 -1.37
C LYS A 15 22.58 10.49 -2.47
N TYR A 16 23.00 10.67 -3.72
CA TYR A 16 22.14 10.69 -4.91
C TYR A 16 21.20 11.89 -5.09
N ARG A 17 21.13 12.87 -4.16
CA ARG A 17 20.21 14.01 -4.30
C ARG A 17 20.79 15.31 -3.78
N THR A 18 20.40 16.41 -4.42
CA THR A 18 20.65 17.77 -3.93
C THR A 18 19.43 18.62 -4.20
N ALA A 19 18.94 19.34 -3.20
CA ALA A 19 17.69 20.08 -3.31
C ALA A 19 17.76 21.47 -2.66
N TYR A 20 16.93 22.37 -3.17
CA TYR A 20 16.60 23.67 -2.59
C TYR A 20 15.09 23.93 -2.69
N PRO A 21 14.46 24.51 -1.66
CA PRO A 21 15.05 24.83 -0.35
C PRO A 21 15.10 23.64 0.61
N THR A 22 14.31 22.59 0.35
CA THR A 22 14.24 21.42 1.23
C THR A 22 14.32 20.13 0.43
N LEU A 23 14.88 19.09 1.07
CA LEU A 23 14.89 17.75 0.52
C LEU A 23 13.53 17.09 0.79
N ARG A 24 12.63 17.16 -0.18
CA ARG A 24 11.30 16.58 -0.05
C ARG A 24 11.37 15.03 -0.04
N PRO A 25 10.65 14.34 0.85
CA PRO A 25 10.61 12.87 0.88
C PRO A 25 10.16 12.27 -0.45
N LEU A 26 10.83 11.20 -0.90
CA LEU A 26 10.38 10.42 -2.06
C LEU A 26 9.43 9.30 -1.62
N PRO A 27 8.63 8.69 -2.52
CA PRO A 27 8.36 9.11 -3.90
C PRO A 27 7.53 10.40 -3.96
N LEU A 28 7.78 11.23 -4.99
CA LEU A 28 6.89 12.35 -5.35
C LEU A 28 6.22 12.04 -6.69
N GLU A 29 4.92 12.32 -6.79
CA GLU A 29 4.16 12.19 -8.03
C GLU A 29 4.31 13.45 -8.89
N PRO A 30 4.52 13.30 -10.22
CA PRO A 30 4.44 14.43 -11.13
C PRO A 30 2.99 14.89 -11.24
N THR A 31 2.77 16.20 -11.16
CA THR A 31 1.47 16.82 -11.33
C THR A 31 1.56 17.97 -12.34
N ASN A 32 0.42 18.33 -12.93
CA ASN A 32 0.35 19.52 -13.75
C ASN A 32 0.55 20.73 -12.83
N GLN A 33 1.40 21.66 -13.24
CA GLN A 33 1.47 22.96 -12.59
C GLN A 33 0.09 23.61 -12.59
N THR A 34 -0.22 24.37 -11.53
CA THR A 34 -1.45 25.17 -11.53
C THR A 34 -1.44 26.10 -12.75
N PRO A 35 -2.60 26.46 -13.32
CA PRO A 35 -2.64 27.37 -14.46
C PRO A 35 -1.91 28.70 -14.20
N SER A 36 -1.95 29.19 -12.95
CA SER A 36 -1.21 30.36 -12.47
C SER A 36 0.30 30.14 -12.51
N ASP A 37 0.81 29.05 -11.92
CA ASP A 37 2.24 28.77 -11.90
C ASP A 37 2.80 28.58 -13.30
N ARG A 38 2.05 27.85 -14.14
CA ARG A 38 2.43 27.60 -15.53
C ARG A 38 2.51 28.91 -16.31
N ALA A 39 1.57 29.83 -16.13
CA ALA A 39 1.57 31.12 -16.81
C ALA A 39 2.81 31.97 -16.44
N LEU A 40 3.31 31.85 -15.21
CA LEU A 40 4.51 32.55 -14.74
C LEU A 40 5.82 31.87 -15.20
N ILE A 41 5.83 30.54 -15.31
CA ILE A 41 7.04 29.77 -15.67
C ILE A 41 7.23 29.68 -17.19
N GLU A 42 6.17 29.54 -17.98
CA GLU A 42 6.26 29.33 -19.43
C GLU A 42 7.11 30.39 -20.17
N PRO A 43 7.06 31.70 -19.84
CA PRO A 43 7.90 32.72 -20.47
C PRO A 43 9.41 32.51 -20.28
N ILE A 44 9.82 31.90 -19.16
CA ILE A 44 11.23 31.70 -18.79
C ILE A 44 11.69 30.25 -18.95
N ARG A 45 10.77 29.33 -19.23
CA ARG A 45 11.00 27.87 -19.30
C ARG A 45 12.18 27.47 -20.18
N ASN A 46 12.24 27.98 -21.41
CA ASN A 46 13.32 27.66 -22.35
C ASN A 46 14.68 28.21 -21.87
N LYS A 47 14.70 29.37 -21.20
CA LYS A 47 15.92 29.95 -20.63
C LYS A 47 16.42 29.10 -19.46
N ILE A 48 15.52 28.66 -18.58
CA ILE A 48 15.86 27.74 -17.48
C ILE A 48 16.47 26.45 -18.05
N TYR A 49 15.80 25.81 -19.00
CA TYR A 49 16.27 24.55 -19.60
C TYR A 49 17.68 24.65 -20.17
N LEU A 50 17.96 25.67 -20.98
CA LEU A 50 19.27 25.86 -21.61
C LEU A 50 20.35 26.21 -20.58
N ARG A 51 20.12 27.22 -19.75
CA ARG A 51 21.15 27.76 -18.85
C ARG A 51 21.41 26.86 -17.65
N ALA A 52 20.40 26.14 -17.14
CA ALA A 52 20.63 25.11 -16.13
C ALA A 52 21.60 24.04 -16.66
N GLY A 53 21.44 23.65 -17.94
CA GLY A 53 22.34 22.68 -18.55
C GLY A 53 23.78 23.19 -18.74
N GLU A 54 23.94 24.47 -19.07
CA GLU A 54 25.25 25.13 -19.13
C GLU A 54 25.93 25.21 -17.76
N ILE A 55 25.19 25.58 -16.71
CA ILE A 55 25.69 25.62 -15.34
C ILE A 55 26.18 24.24 -14.92
N MET A 56 25.36 23.20 -15.09
CA MET A 56 25.77 21.84 -14.78
C MET A 56 27.03 21.41 -15.54
N ALA A 57 27.18 21.81 -16.81
CA ALA A 57 28.39 21.52 -17.59
C ALA A 57 29.64 22.20 -17.02
N GLN A 58 29.53 23.41 -16.46
CA GLN A 58 30.64 24.11 -15.80
C GLN A 58 31.15 23.35 -14.57
N TYR A 59 30.25 22.67 -13.85
CA TYR A 59 30.59 21.79 -12.72
C TYR A 59 30.99 20.36 -13.15
N GLY A 60 31.26 20.15 -14.45
CA GLY A 60 31.80 18.92 -15.01
C GLY A 60 30.77 17.82 -15.26
N PHE A 61 29.47 18.14 -15.26
CA PHE A 61 28.44 17.19 -15.68
C PHE A 61 28.37 17.11 -17.20
N ASN A 62 28.20 15.90 -17.73
CA ASN A 62 28.07 15.70 -19.17
C ASN A 62 26.66 16.05 -19.63
N TYR A 63 26.54 17.12 -20.42
CA TYR A 63 25.27 17.61 -20.97
C TYR A 63 24.45 16.50 -21.66
N ASN A 64 25.10 15.61 -22.42
CA ASN A 64 24.42 14.52 -23.14
C ASN A 64 23.89 13.40 -22.24
N LYS A 65 24.33 13.36 -20.98
CA LYS A 65 23.87 12.36 -19.99
C LYS A 65 22.85 12.94 -19.02
N MET A 66 22.44 14.18 -19.20
CA MET A 66 21.56 14.90 -18.31
C MET A 66 20.18 15.12 -18.92
N ARG A 67 19.16 15.29 -18.07
CA ARG A 67 17.82 15.75 -18.46
C ARG A 67 17.38 16.84 -17.49
N VAL A 68 16.81 17.92 -18.00
CA VAL A 68 16.19 18.98 -17.19
C VAL A 68 14.71 19.01 -17.50
N ASP A 69 13.88 18.83 -16.48
CA ASP A 69 12.43 18.87 -16.56
C ASP A 69 11.90 19.99 -15.65
N ILE A 70 10.76 20.57 -16.02
CA ILE A 70 10.07 21.60 -15.23
C ILE A 70 8.61 21.16 -15.11
N LEU A 71 8.20 20.80 -13.91
CA LEU A 71 6.88 20.22 -13.62
C LEU A 71 6.44 20.54 -12.19
N GLY A 72 5.16 20.35 -11.88
CA GLY A 72 4.70 20.32 -10.49
C GLY A 72 5.03 18.96 -9.87
N ARG A 73 5.42 18.92 -8.59
CA ARG A 73 5.62 17.68 -7.84
C ARG A 73 4.89 17.74 -6.51
N GLN A 74 4.22 16.65 -6.15
CA GLN A 74 3.42 16.54 -4.94
C GLN A 74 3.71 15.21 -4.22
N LEU A 75 3.45 15.17 -2.92
CA LEU A 75 3.39 13.91 -2.19
C LEU A 75 2.20 13.07 -2.69
N PRO A 76 2.32 11.73 -2.73
CA PRO A 76 1.24 10.85 -3.18
C PRO A 76 -0.03 11.09 -2.37
N ASN A 77 -1.17 11.23 -3.06
CA ASN A 77 -2.49 11.52 -2.46
C ASN A 77 -2.60 12.84 -1.68
N GLU A 78 -1.61 13.73 -1.76
CA GLU A 78 -1.61 15.04 -1.08
C GLU A 78 -1.43 16.16 -2.12
N PRO A 79 -2.46 16.47 -2.93
CA PRO A 79 -2.36 17.46 -4.01
C PRO A 79 -2.03 18.87 -3.52
N ASP A 80 -2.38 19.21 -2.29
CA ASP A 80 -2.08 20.52 -1.69
C ASP A 80 -0.58 20.74 -1.42
N THR A 81 0.23 19.69 -1.55
CA THR A 81 1.70 19.75 -1.46
C THR A 81 2.36 19.97 -2.82
N ALA A 82 1.59 20.24 -3.88
CA ALA A 82 2.13 20.49 -5.21
C ALA A 82 3.00 21.75 -5.23
N VAL A 83 4.25 21.60 -5.66
CA VAL A 83 5.20 22.72 -5.83
C VAL A 83 5.82 22.63 -7.22
N PRO A 84 5.94 23.74 -7.97
CA PRO A 84 6.74 23.79 -9.19
C PRO A 84 8.20 23.46 -8.90
N THR A 85 8.79 22.53 -9.67
CA THR A 85 10.16 22.06 -9.46
C THR A 85 10.92 22.02 -10.78
N VAL A 86 12.14 22.57 -10.78
CA VAL A 86 13.16 22.31 -11.80
C VAL A 86 13.91 21.04 -11.39
N LEU A 87 13.64 19.95 -12.10
CA LEU A 87 14.18 18.63 -11.81
C LEU A 87 15.29 18.28 -12.80
N ILE A 88 16.48 18.03 -12.28
CA ILE A 88 17.69 17.76 -13.06
C ILE A 88 18.11 16.32 -12.79
N PHE A 89 18.22 15.51 -13.83
CA PHE A 89 18.71 14.14 -13.73
C PHE A 89 20.14 14.06 -14.24
N ALA A 90 21.07 13.64 -13.39
CA ALA A 90 22.47 13.45 -13.77
C ALA A 90 23.06 12.19 -13.09
N PRO A 91 24.09 11.53 -13.64
CA PRO A 91 24.75 10.42 -12.94
C PRO A 91 25.38 10.87 -11.63
N TRP A 92 25.32 10.03 -10.58
CA TRP A 92 26.08 10.28 -9.36
C TRP A 92 27.58 10.17 -9.63
N ARG A 93 28.37 11.04 -9.00
CA ARG A 93 29.83 11.10 -9.20
C ARG A 93 30.62 10.80 -7.92
N GLY A 94 29.96 10.24 -6.90
CA GLY A 94 30.55 9.94 -5.60
C GLY A 94 30.59 11.15 -4.66
N ASP A 95 31.17 10.97 -3.48
CA ASP A 95 31.11 11.94 -2.38
C ASP A 95 31.93 13.21 -2.67
N ASP A 96 33.00 13.09 -3.45
CA ASP A 96 33.81 14.22 -3.93
C ASP A 96 33.01 15.20 -4.80
N ALA A 97 31.86 14.78 -5.33
CA ALA A 97 31.01 15.61 -6.17
C ALA A 97 29.91 16.36 -5.39
N GLN A 98 29.72 16.10 -4.09
CA GLN A 98 28.66 16.76 -3.31
C GLN A 98 28.79 18.29 -3.33
N ASN A 99 30.01 18.81 -3.21
CA ASN A 99 30.25 20.26 -3.29
C ASN A 99 29.94 20.83 -4.68
N ALA A 100 30.28 20.10 -5.74
CA ALA A 100 29.95 20.49 -7.11
C ALA A 100 28.43 20.47 -7.35
N CYS A 101 27.71 19.47 -6.80
CA CYS A 101 26.25 19.42 -6.82
C CYS A 101 25.62 20.62 -6.10
N LYS A 102 26.07 20.91 -4.87
CA LYS A 102 25.57 22.07 -4.09
C LYS A 102 25.78 23.38 -4.84
N GLN A 103 26.97 23.59 -5.39
CA GLN A 103 27.29 24.81 -6.10
C GLN A 103 26.53 24.93 -7.43
N ALA A 104 26.33 23.82 -8.15
CA ALA A 104 25.52 23.84 -9.36
C ALA A 104 24.05 24.17 -9.06
N VAL A 105 23.46 23.55 -8.02
CA VAL A 105 22.09 23.87 -7.58
C VAL A 105 21.99 25.32 -7.15
N HIS A 106 22.95 25.83 -6.38
CA HIS A 106 23.02 27.24 -5.98
C HIS A 106 22.94 28.19 -7.16
N ASP A 107 23.77 27.97 -8.19
CA ASP A 107 23.83 28.84 -9.35
C ASP A 107 22.55 28.75 -10.21
N ILE A 108 21.89 27.59 -10.22
CA ILE A 108 20.60 27.39 -10.89
C ILE A 108 19.48 28.11 -10.14
N VAL A 109 19.47 28.06 -8.81
CA VAL A 109 18.51 28.84 -8.00
C VAL A 109 18.70 30.33 -8.27
N LYS A 110 19.93 30.84 -8.24
CA LYS A 110 20.22 32.25 -8.60
C LYS A 110 19.76 32.60 -10.01
N LEU A 111 19.96 31.71 -10.97
CA LEU A 111 19.45 31.89 -12.33
C LEU A 111 17.91 32.03 -12.33
N ILE A 112 17.21 31.15 -11.63
CA ILE A 112 15.73 31.16 -11.58
C ILE A 112 15.23 32.44 -10.90
N ASP A 113 15.80 32.82 -9.76
CA ASP A 113 15.43 34.05 -9.05
C ASP A 113 15.59 35.29 -9.93
N ASN A 114 16.71 35.42 -10.64
CA ASN A 114 16.94 36.51 -11.58
C ASN A 114 15.93 36.52 -12.74
N LEU A 115 15.62 35.33 -13.30
CA LEU A 115 14.63 35.21 -14.38
C LEU A 115 13.21 35.54 -13.91
N LEU A 116 12.85 35.20 -12.67
CA LEU A 116 11.57 35.55 -12.06
C LEU A 116 11.51 37.06 -11.74
N GLU A 117 12.62 37.66 -11.32
CA GLU A 117 12.72 39.11 -11.11
C GLU A 117 12.53 39.89 -12.42
N ASP A 118 13.17 39.45 -13.51
CA ASP A 118 13.03 40.05 -14.85
C ASP A 118 11.58 40.14 -15.34
N ILE A 119 10.72 39.22 -14.91
CA ILE A 119 9.29 39.16 -15.27
C ILE A 119 8.36 39.67 -14.16
N GLY A 120 8.90 40.17 -13.04
CA GLY A 120 8.13 40.67 -11.90
C GLY A 120 7.37 39.60 -11.13
N ALA A 121 7.81 38.34 -11.17
CA ALA A 121 7.14 37.19 -10.56
C ALA A 121 7.85 36.64 -9.31
N ARG A 122 8.98 37.23 -8.88
CA ARG A 122 9.81 36.71 -7.78
C ARG A 122 9.06 36.50 -6.46
N GLU A 123 8.13 37.38 -6.13
CA GLU A 123 7.30 37.25 -4.91
C GLU A 123 6.01 36.44 -5.14
N ALA A 124 5.66 36.17 -6.40
CA ALA A 124 4.40 35.55 -6.78
C ALA A 124 4.47 34.01 -6.87
N ILE A 125 5.68 33.46 -7.03
CA ILE A 125 5.88 32.01 -7.18
C ILE A 125 7.16 31.54 -6.52
N HIS A 126 7.09 30.38 -5.89
CA HIS A 126 8.25 29.64 -5.41
C HIS A 126 8.53 28.44 -6.32
N VAL A 127 9.80 28.24 -6.68
CA VAL A 127 10.21 27.14 -7.56
C VAL A 127 11.34 26.36 -6.89
N ASP A 128 11.07 25.09 -6.60
CA ASP A 128 12.06 24.17 -6.05
C ASP A 128 13.10 23.81 -7.13
N VAL A 129 14.32 23.52 -6.71
CA VAL A 129 15.36 22.94 -7.58
C VAL A 129 15.81 21.63 -6.98
N GLU A 130 15.74 20.55 -7.76
CA GLU A 130 16.23 19.24 -7.32
C GLU A 130 17.12 18.61 -8.39
N LEU A 131 18.34 18.27 -8.00
CA LEU A 131 19.25 17.40 -8.72
C LEU A 131 19.10 15.98 -8.17
N MET A 132 18.76 15.03 -9.03
CA MET A 132 18.55 13.64 -8.67
C MET A 132 19.42 12.71 -9.52
N ALA A 133 20.02 11.73 -8.86
CA ALA A 133 20.82 10.73 -9.54
C ALA A 133 19.97 9.73 -10.31
N LYS A 134 20.52 9.16 -11.39
CA LYS A 134 19.81 8.14 -12.20
C LYS A 134 19.52 6.87 -11.40
N GLU A 135 20.31 6.60 -10.38
CA GLU A 135 20.20 5.50 -9.43
C GLU A 135 18.85 5.50 -8.69
N LEU A 136 18.28 6.69 -8.46
CA LEU A 136 16.97 6.88 -7.84
C LEU A 136 15.80 6.87 -8.83
N THR A 137 16.06 6.81 -10.13
CA THR A 137 15.00 6.76 -11.16
C THR A 137 15.06 5.53 -12.05
N ARG A 138 16.14 4.76 -11.94
CA ARG A 138 16.31 3.51 -12.65
C ARG A 138 15.45 2.44 -11.99
N THR A 139 14.75 1.67 -12.82
CA THR A 139 13.97 0.52 -12.36
C THR A 139 14.87 -0.46 -11.60
N LYS A 140 14.48 -0.76 -10.37
CA LYS A 140 15.01 -1.84 -9.55
C LYS A 140 14.16 -3.10 -9.74
N TYR A 141 14.76 -4.25 -9.52
CA TYR A 141 14.12 -5.57 -9.56
C TYR A 141 14.25 -6.21 -8.19
N LEU A 142 13.11 -6.68 -7.68
CA LEU A 142 12.95 -7.27 -6.36
C LEU A 142 12.86 -8.78 -6.52
N GLY A 143 13.66 -9.53 -5.76
CA GLY A 143 13.66 -10.99 -5.75
C GLY A 143 13.71 -11.56 -4.35
N ARG A 144 13.48 -12.87 -4.26
CA ARG A 144 13.61 -13.66 -3.04
C ARG A 144 15.06 -13.99 -2.75
N VAL A 145 15.40 -14.05 -1.46
CA VAL A 145 16.60 -14.73 -1.00
C VAL A 145 16.25 -16.21 -0.87
N LEU A 146 17.01 -17.07 -1.55
CA LEU A 146 16.83 -18.51 -1.57
C LEU A 146 18.18 -19.18 -1.26
N ASP A 147 18.13 -20.37 -0.69
CA ASP A 147 19.29 -21.25 -0.49
C ASP A 147 20.40 -20.67 0.42
N GLU A 148 20.03 -19.87 1.42
CA GLU A 148 20.94 -19.25 2.41
C GLU A 148 20.62 -19.74 3.84
N PRO A 149 20.96 -20.99 4.23
CA PRO A 149 20.57 -21.56 5.51
C PRO A 149 21.23 -20.87 6.71
N ASP A 150 22.50 -20.46 6.58
CA ASP A 150 23.20 -19.75 7.65
C ASP A 150 22.57 -18.37 7.89
N LEU A 151 22.17 -17.68 6.83
CA LEU A 151 21.47 -16.40 6.92
C LEU A 151 20.08 -16.57 7.53
N HIS A 152 19.38 -17.66 7.19
CA HIS A 152 18.09 -17.99 7.81
C HIS A 152 18.24 -18.21 9.32
N ALA A 153 19.29 -18.90 9.75
CA ALA A 153 19.56 -19.12 11.18
C ALA A 153 19.93 -17.82 11.93
N ALA A 154 20.59 -16.87 11.26
CA ALA A 154 21.02 -15.61 11.87
C ALA A 154 20.02 -14.45 11.69
N TRP A 155 18.95 -14.64 10.92
CA TRP A 155 18.09 -13.53 10.51
C TRP A 155 17.42 -12.79 11.67
N ASP A 156 16.98 -13.51 12.69
CA ASP A 156 16.35 -12.89 13.87
C ASP A 156 17.34 -12.02 14.65
N ASP A 157 18.58 -12.47 14.80
CA ASP A 157 19.65 -11.68 15.43
C ASP A 157 20.02 -10.45 14.59
N ILE A 158 20.11 -10.60 13.26
CA ILE A 158 20.38 -9.50 12.33
C ILE A 158 19.25 -8.46 12.40
N LYS A 159 17.98 -8.88 12.36
CA LYS A 159 16.82 -7.98 12.52
C LYS A 159 16.87 -7.24 13.85
N ALA A 160 17.15 -7.94 14.95
CA ALA A 160 17.22 -7.35 16.28
C ALA A 160 18.35 -6.30 16.37
N LEU A 161 19.52 -6.59 15.80
CA LEU A 161 20.62 -5.64 15.68
C LEU A 161 20.20 -4.40 14.88
N VAL A 162 19.65 -4.58 13.68
CA VAL A 162 19.23 -3.47 12.80
C VAL A 162 18.19 -2.61 13.52
N CYS A 163 17.19 -3.23 14.14
CA CYS A 163 16.18 -2.54 14.94
C CYS A 163 16.81 -1.71 16.06
N SER A 164 17.72 -2.31 16.85
CA SER A 164 18.43 -1.61 17.92
C SER A 164 19.22 -0.40 17.42
N ARG A 165 19.88 -0.51 16.25
CA ARG A 165 20.57 0.63 15.62
C ARG A 165 19.59 1.70 15.19
N LEU A 166 18.50 1.36 14.51
CA LEU A 166 17.48 2.33 14.10
C LEU A 166 16.88 3.08 15.30
N GLU A 167 16.66 2.43 16.43
CA GLU A 167 16.16 3.07 17.65
C GLU A 167 17.17 4.00 18.34
N SER A 168 18.47 3.79 18.09
CA SER A 168 19.53 4.61 18.69
C SER A 168 19.60 6.02 18.08
N TYR A 169 19.19 6.19 16.83
CA TYR A 169 19.19 7.49 16.13
C TYR A 169 17.84 8.19 16.20
N GLN A 170 17.84 9.47 16.54
CA GLN A 170 16.61 10.28 16.62
C GLN A 170 15.82 10.34 15.30
N THR A 171 16.50 10.27 14.15
CA THR A 171 15.85 10.35 12.83
C THR A 171 15.06 9.09 12.44
N THR A 172 15.42 7.94 13.00
CA THR A 172 14.82 6.63 12.68
C THR A 172 14.01 6.05 13.84
N ARG A 173 14.27 6.51 15.07
CA ARG A 173 13.46 6.22 16.25
C ARG A 173 12.01 6.59 15.97
N ASP A 174 11.11 5.64 16.18
CA ASP A 174 9.67 5.75 15.96
C ASP A 174 9.21 6.08 14.51
N SER A 175 10.12 6.14 13.53
CA SER A 175 9.79 6.45 12.13
C SER A 175 9.98 5.26 11.18
N TRP A 176 10.76 4.25 11.56
CA TRP A 176 10.87 3.02 10.78
C TRP A 176 9.59 2.18 10.85
N ASN A 177 9.27 1.50 9.74
CA ASN A 177 8.03 0.72 9.61
C ASN A 177 8.22 -0.67 8.98
N THR A 178 9.32 -0.96 8.28
CA THR A 178 9.61 -2.33 7.83
C THR A 178 11.11 -2.58 7.83
N ILE A 179 11.51 -3.77 8.29
CA ILE A 179 12.84 -4.35 8.14
C ILE A 179 12.65 -5.70 7.45
N ALA A 180 13.14 -5.83 6.22
CA ALA A 180 12.96 -7.00 5.38
C ALA A 180 14.28 -7.40 4.70
N LEU A 181 14.32 -8.63 4.16
CA LEU A 181 15.49 -9.14 3.44
C LEU A 181 15.09 -9.54 2.02
N PHE A 182 15.73 -8.92 1.02
CA PHE A 182 15.41 -9.14 -0.38
C PHE A 182 16.67 -9.25 -1.25
N ARG A 183 16.56 -9.88 -2.42
CA ARG A 183 17.47 -9.59 -3.54
C ARG A 183 16.98 -8.30 -4.20
N LEU A 184 17.75 -7.22 -4.14
CA LEU A 184 17.32 -5.93 -4.67
C LEU A 184 18.44 -5.26 -5.45
N GLY A 185 18.18 -4.96 -6.73
CA GLY A 185 19.20 -4.32 -7.57
C GLY A 185 18.66 -3.93 -8.92
N TYR A 186 19.53 -3.73 -9.90
CA TYR A 186 19.17 -3.21 -11.22
C TYR A 186 19.22 -4.26 -12.34
N LEU A 187 19.52 -5.52 -12.00
CA LEU A 187 19.56 -6.63 -12.95
C LEU A 187 18.16 -7.26 -13.05
N THR A 188 17.73 -7.53 -14.28
CA THR A 188 16.46 -8.22 -14.55
C THR A 188 16.42 -9.64 -14.03
N ASP A 189 17.59 -10.29 -13.95
CA ASP A 189 17.74 -11.54 -13.22
C ASP A 189 17.85 -11.24 -11.73
N GLU A 190 16.69 -11.27 -11.08
CA GLU A 190 16.51 -10.95 -9.67
C GLU A 190 17.43 -11.77 -8.75
N THR A 191 17.79 -13.00 -9.13
CA THR A 191 18.64 -13.89 -8.31
C THR A 191 20.09 -13.41 -8.20
N THR A 192 20.54 -12.62 -9.17
CA THR A 192 21.91 -12.09 -9.24
C THR A 192 22.09 -10.73 -8.56
N ASN A 193 20.98 -10.09 -8.18
CA ASN A 193 21.03 -8.84 -7.42
C ASN A 193 21.63 -9.08 -6.01
N PRO A 194 22.21 -8.07 -5.37
CA PRO A 194 22.73 -8.20 -4.01
C PRO A 194 21.60 -8.51 -3.01
N ILE A 195 21.94 -9.29 -1.99
CA ILE A 195 21.07 -9.46 -0.83
C ILE A 195 21.12 -8.16 -0.04
N THR A 196 19.95 -7.57 0.19
CA THR A 196 19.77 -6.25 0.77
C THR A 196 18.84 -6.34 1.98
N ILE A 197 19.30 -5.83 3.12
CA ILE A 197 18.46 -5.44 4.24
C ILE A 197 17.71 -4.18 3.81
N TYR A 198 16.43 -4.35 3.51
CA TYR A 198 15.53 -3.30 3.13
C TYR A 198 14.87 -2.71 4.37
N ILE A 199 15.02 -1.40 4.54
CA ILE A 199 14.46 -0.64 5.66
C ILE A 199 13.56 0.44 5.08
N SER A 200 12.30 0.47 5.49
CA SER A 200 11.42 1.58 5.18
C SER A 200 11.10 2.43 6.40
N VAL A 201 11.04 3.73 6.18
CA VAL A 201 10.73 4.76 7.17
C VAL A 201 9.62 5.66 6.66
N ASP A 202 8.87 6.30 7.55
CA ASP A 202 7.87 7.30 7.15
C ASP A 202 8.51 8.64 6.78
N SER A 203 7.71 9.56 6.23
CA SER A 203 8.16 10.87 5.74
C SER A 203 8.71 11.81 6.82
N THR A 204 8.65 11.44 8.10
CA THR A 204 9.23 12.23 9.21
C THR A 204 10.72 11.94 9.42
N SER A 205 11.24 10.85 8.87
CA SER A 205 12.67 10.53 8.94
C SER A 205 13.50 11.46 8.04
N ASP A 206 14.54 12.05 8.62
CA ASP A 206 15.48 12.95 7.94
C ASP A 206 16.56 12.13 7.19
N GLU A 207 16.49 12.18 5.85
CA GLU A 207 17.40 11.51 4.91
C GLU A 207 18.85 11.98 5.04
N THR A 208 19.11 13.18 5.60
CA THR A 208 20.48 13.70 5.77
C THR A 208 21.34 12.89 6.75
N LYS A 209 20.71 12.01 7.54
CA LYS A 209 21.38 11.18 8.55
C LYS A 209 21.47 9.71 8.17
N TRP A 210 20.86 9.28 7.06
CA TRP A 210 20.77 7.86 6.74
C TRP A 210 22.11 7.22 6.39
N GLU A 211 23.06 7.96 5.82
CA GLU A 211 24.37 7.41 5.47
C GLU A 211 25.19 7.00 6.71
N ASP A 212 25.12 7.79 7.78
CA ASP A 212 25.75 7.47 9.06
C ASP A 212 25.14 6.19 9.66
N ILE A 213 23.81 6.05 9.57
CA ILE A 213 23.06 4.89 10.08
C ILE A 213 23.39 3.63 9.27
N VAL A 214 23.40 3.74 7.95
CA VAL A 214 23.78 2.64 7.05
C VAL A 214 25.20 2.18 7.36
N SER A 215 26.12 3.11 7.61
CA SER A 215 27.51 2.79 7.95
C SER A 215 27.58 2.08 9.30
N ASP A 216 26.91 2.59 10.34
CA ASP A 216 26.85 1.95 11.66
C ASP A 216 26.25 0.54 11.59
N ILE A 217 25.15 0.35 10.86
CA ILE A 217 24.59 -1.01 10.66
C ILE A 217 25.64 -1.92 10.01
N LYS A 218 26.23 -1.49 8.89
CA LYS A 218 27.22 -2.30 8.15
C LYS A 218 28.47 -2.64 8.98
N GLU A 219 28.95 -1.71 9.79
CA GLU A 219 30.10 -1.92 10.67
C GLU A 219 29.84 -2.95 11.79
N ASN A 220 28.57 -3.17 12.15
CA ASN A 220 28.17 -4.09 13.22
C ASN A 220 27.55 -5.40 12.71
N LEU A 221 27.49 -5.62 11.39
CA LEU A 221 26.97 -6.86 10.81
C LEU A 221 27.97 -8.03 10.85
N ASP A 222 29.17 -7.85 11.43
CA ASP A 222 30.21 -8.87 11.59
C ASP A 222 30.41 -9.70 10.29
N ASP A 223 30.17 -11.03 10.35
CA ASP A 223 30.31 -11.98 9.25
C ASP A 223 29.33 -11.73 8.08
N TRP A 224 28.32 -10.87 8.28
CA TRP A 224 27.28 -10.50 7.32
C TRP A 224 27.58 -9.20 6.57
N GLY A 225 28.84 -8.74 6.57
CA GLY A 225 29.26 -7.51 5.89
C GLY A 225 29.06 -7.49 4.36
N PHE A 226 28.69 -8.61 3.74
CA PHE A 226 28.29 -8.68 2.33
C PHE A 226 26.85 -8.19 2.07
N LEU A 227 26.03 -8.05 3.12
CA LEU A 227 24.66 -7.56 2.98
C LEU A 227 24.66 -6.07 2.65
N GLU A 228 23.90 -5.70 1.62
CA GLU A 228 23.61 -4.30 1.35
C GLU A 228 22.54 -3.79 2.33
N VAL A 229 22.55 -2.49 2.62
CA VAL A 229 21.54 -1.85 3.48
C VAL A 229 20.95 -0.69 2.71
N LEU A 230 19.62 -0.68 2.58
CA LEU A 230 18.87 0.37 1.89
C LEU A 230 17.82 0.93 2.84
N ILE A 231 17.88 2.24 3.08
CA ILE A 231 16.82 3.00 3.76
C ILE A 231 16.06 3.80 2.69
N GLU A 232 14.73 3.73 2.71
CA GLU A 232 13.88 4.60 1.89
C GLU A 232 12.60 5.03 2.61
N HIS A 233 12.09 6.20 2.22
CA HIS A 233 10.76 6.64 2.61
C HIS A 233 9.71 5.75 1.93
N ASN A 234 8.98 4.98 2.73
CA ASN A 234 7.91 4.11 2.25
C ASN A 234 7.01 3.76 3.43
N THR A 235 5.70 3.69 3.21
CA THR A 235 4.73 3.29 4.24
C THR A 235 3.82 2.20 3.70
N ILE A 236 3.31 1.35 4.59
CA ILE A 236 2.35 0.33 4.20
C ILE A 236 1.12 1.03 3.66
N THR A 237 0.78 0.73 2.40
CA THR A 237 -0.34 1.37 1.75
C THR A 237 -1.63 0.71 2.19
N THR A 238 -2.54 1.55 2.63
CA THR A 238 -3.84 1.17 3.13
C THR A 238 -4.93 1.95 2.39
N SER A 239 -6.09 1.33 2.19
CA SER A 239 -7.16 1.94 1.40
C SER A 239 -7.94 2.99 2.18
N THR A 240 -7.47 4.22 2.21
CA THR A 240 -8.31 5.37 2.56
C THR A 240 -8.76 6.08 1.29
N TYR A 241 -10.07 6.22 1.09
CA TYR A 241 -10.63 6.97 -0.03
C TYR A 241 -11.37 8.19 0.50
N PRO A 242 -11.08 9.41 -0.01
CA PRO A 242 -11.96 10.55 0.24
C PRO A 242 -13.37 10.21 -0.26
N LEU A 243 -14.37 10.53 0.56
CA LEU A 243 -15.78 10.36 0.19
C LEU A 243 -16.29 11.50 -0.68
N LEU A 244 -17.52 11.26 -1.14
CA LEU A 244 -18.08 11.58 -2.45
C LEU A 244 -19.32 12.49 -2.33
N PRO A 245 -19.78 13.13 -3.43
CA PRO A 245 -19.46 12.87 -4.84
C PRO A 245 -17.99 13.14 -5.19
N PRO A 246 -17.43 12.50 -6.24
CA PRO A 246 -16.01 12.68 -6.54
C PRO A 246 -15.81 14.10 -7.05
N GLU A 247 -14.97 14.85 -6.35
CA GLU A 247 -14.66 16.24 -6.67
C GLU A 247 -13.29 16.34 -7.36
N GLY A 248 -13.13 17.36 -8.20
CA GLY A 248 -11.91 17.64 -8.96
C GLY A 248 -12.09 17.60 -10.48
N ALA A 249 -10.98 17.74 -11.20
CA ALA A 249 -10.99 17.69 -12.66
C ALA A 249 -11.40 16.29 -13.16
N HIS A 250 -12.14 16.25 -14.28
CA HIS A 250 -12.68 15.02 -14.85
C HIS A 250 -11.59 13.96 -15.11
N ASP A 251 -10.45 14.37 -15.64
CA ASP A 251 -9.32 13.46 -15.93
C ASP A 251 -8.70 12.87 -14.65
N ASP A 252 -8.66 13.64 -13.56
CA ASP A 252 -8.14 13.17 -12.28
C ASP A 252 -9.10 12.19 -11.61
N ILE A 253 -10.41 12.43 -11.71
CA ILE A 253 -11.44 11.49 -11.24
C ILE A 253 -11.35 10.19 -12.05
N ASN A 254 -11.24 10.26 -13.37
CA ASN A 254 -11.08 9.08 -14.23
C ASN A 254 -9.79 8.31 -13.94
N ARG A 255 -8.67 9.03 -13.74
CA ARG A 255 -7.40 8.39 -13.40
C ARG A 255 -7.51 7.64 -12.08
N ARG A 256 -8.12 8.24 -11.05
CA ARG A 256 -8.37 7.60 -9.74
C ARG A 256 -9.31 6.41 -9.87
N SER A 257 -10.41 6.54 -10.61
CA SER A 257 -11.42 5.49 -10.76
C SER A 257 -10.86 4.26 -11.47
N CYS A 258 -10.08 4.46 -12.54
CA CYS A 258 -9.39 3.38 -13.26
C CYS A 258 -8.29 2.73 -12.42
N ARG A 259 -7.48 3.55 -11.71
CA ARG A 259 -6.35 3.05 -10.89
C ARG A 259 -6.82 2.14 -9.76
N ASN A 260 -7.93 2.51 -9.11
CA ASN A 260 -8.46 1.85 -7.91
C ASN A 260 -9.69 0.96 -8.20
N GLN A 261 -10.02 0.72 -9.47
CA GLN A 261 -11.19 -0.09 -9.89
C GLN A 261 -12.49 0.27 -9.14
N LEU A 262 -12.81 1.57 -9.13
CA LEU A 262 -13.95 2.12 -8.39
C LEU A 262 -15.26 2.10 -9.19
N ILE A 263 -15.20 1.76 -10.48
CA ILE A 263 -16.36 1.63 -11.36
C ILE A 263 -16.81 0.17 -11.37
N ILE A 264 -18.12 -0.05 -11.25
CA ILE A 264 -18.74 -1.36 -11.33
C ILE A 264 -19.40 -1.45 -12.71
N HIS A 265 -18.91 -2.35 -13.55
CA HIS A 265 -19.36 -2.49 -14.94
C HIS A 265 -20.65 -3.29 -15.08
N ASP A 266 -20.93 -4.18 -14.13
CA ASP A 266 -22.12 -5.04 -14.11
C ASP A 266 -23.16 -4.53 -13.10
N ASP A 267 -24.31 -5.20 -13.06
CA ASP A 267 -25.32 -4.98 -12.02
C ASP A 267 -24.76 -5.26 -10.62
N TYR A 268 -25.31 -4.59 -9.61
CA TYR A 268 -24.98 -4.89 -8.23
C TYR A 268 -25.47 -6.30 -7.86
N SER A 269 -24.52 -7.15 -7.47
CA SER A 269 -24.82 -8.51 -7.04
C SER A 269 -25.53 -8.52 -5.69
N ILE A 270 -26.60 -9.32 -5.60
CA ILE A 270 -27.28 -9.62 -4.34
C ILE A 270 -26.37 -10.48 -3.45
N PRO A 271 -25.90 -11.68 -3.86
CA PRO A 271 -24.91 -12.40 -3.07
C PRO A 271 -23.57 -11.67 -3.12
N VAL A 272 -22.88 -11.61 -1.98
CA VAL A 272 -21.50 -11.13 -1.88
C VAL A 272 -20.59 -12.35 -1.94
N ASN A 273 -19.74 -12.45 -2.94
CA ASN A 273 -18.85 -13.59 -3.14
C ASN A 273 -17.45 -13.31 -2.57
N LEU A 274 -16.65 -14.37 -2.47
CA LEU A 274 -15.20 -14.24 -2.33
C LEU A 274 -14.67 -13.20 -3.33
N SER A 275 -13.73 -12.38 -2.87
CA SER A 275 -13.10 -11.26 -3.60
C SER A 275 -13.96 -10.02 -3.85
N ASP A 276 -15.24 -10.01 -3.47
CA ASP A 276 -16.07 -8.81 -3.60
C ASP A 276 -15.58 -7.70 -2.66
N SER A 277 -15.76 -6.46 -3.12
CA SER A 277 -15.39 -5.30 -2.33
C SER A 277 -16.38 -5.09 -1.19
N ILE A 278 -15.84 -4.83 0.00
CA ILE A 278 -16.61 -4.52 1.21
C ILE A 278 -16.09 -3.22 1.84
N GLY A 279 -16.95 -2.53 2.57
CA GLY A 279 -16.58 -1.32 3.29
C GLY A 279 -17.56 -1.03 4.43
N MET A 280 -17.14 -0.19 5.37
CA MET A 280 -17.99 0.14 6.51
C MET A 280 -19.08 1.14 6.10
N SER A 281 -20.28 1.00 6.64
CA SER A 281 -21.37 1.97 6.40
C SER A 281 -21.10 3.33 7.05
N ARG A 282 -20.28 3.34 8.10
CA ARG A 282 -19.84 4.55 8.79
C ARG A 282 -18.66 5.19 8.06
N ASN A 283 -18.72 6.51 7.94
CA ASN A 283 -17.63 7.31 7.42
C ASN A 283 -16.64 7.65 8.54
N THR A 284 -15.35 7.58 8.24
CA THR A 284 -14.28 8.12 9.11
C THR A 284 -14.06 9.61 8.85
N GLU A 285 -13.66 10.35 9.89
CA GLU A 285 -13.26 11.75 9.72
C GLU A 285 -11.80 11.85 9.24
N SER A 286 -11.55 12.86 8.40
CA SER A 286 -10.27 13.24 7.81
C SER A 286 -10.11 14.76 7.90
N PRO A 287 -8.89 15.29 7.99
CA PRO A 287 -8.61 16.72 7.78
C PRO A 287 -9.19 17.24 6.46
N ASN A 288 -9.24 16.37 5.45
CA ASN A 288 -9.72 16.69 4.10
C ASN A 288 -11.18 16.30 3.87
N GLY A 289 -11.95 16.00 4.93
CA GLY A 289 -13.38 15.65 4.86
C GLY A 289 -13.70 14.26 5.41
N ARG A 290 -14.75 13.61 4.89
CA ARG A 290 -15.06 12.22 5.26
C ARG A 290 -14.27 11.27 4.37
N CYS A 291 -13.81 10.14 4.91
CA CYS A 291 -13.19 9.06 4.15
C CYS A 291 -13.96 7.75 4.37
N SER A 292 -14.02 6.92 3.32
CA SER A 292 -14.39 5.51 3.47
C SER A 292 -13.14 4.67 3.23
N GLN A 293 -12.98 3.65 4.03
CA GLN A 293 -11.99 2.61 3.77
C GLN A 293 -12.71 1.33 3.38
N GLY A 294 -12.14 0.66 2.39
CA GLY A 294 -12.69 -0.55 1.80
C GLY A 294 -11.63 -1.62 1.72
N GLY A 295 -12.08 -2.86 1.71
CA GLY A 295 -11.23 -4.03 1.57
C GLY A 295 -11.93 -5.09 0.71
N THR A 296 -11.43 -6.30 0.86
CA THR A 296 -11.88 -7.48 0.15
C THR A 296 -12.52 -8.46 1.13
N LEU A 297 -13.67 -9.03 0.77
CA LEU A 297 -14.16 -10.25 1.44
C LEU A 297 -13.24 -11.40 1.03
N GLY A 298 -12.44 -11.90 1.99
CA GLY A 298 -11.46 -12.95 1.73
C GLY A 298 -12.11 -14.26 1.34
N CYS A 299 -12.96 -14.78 2.22
CA CYS A 299 -13.73 -15.99 1.97
C CYS A 299 -14.88 -16.11 2.98
N TYR A 300 -15.67 -17.17 2.84
CA TYR A 300 -16.57 -17.65 3.87
C TYR A 300 -15.92 -18.79 4.66
N ILE A 301 -16.11 -18.77 5.97
CA ILE A 301 -15.79 -19.88 6.87
C ILE A 301 -17.05 -20.34 7.58
N GLU A 302 -17.03 -21.57 8.10
CA GLU A 302 -18.09 -22.10 8.95
C GLU A 302 -17.57 -22.41 10.34
N LEU A 303 -18.36 -22.06 11.34
CA LEU A 303 -18.04 -22.26 12.76
C LEU A 303 -19.11 -23.16 13.39
N LYS A 304 -18.69 -24.02 14.31
CA LYS A 304 -19.58 -24.66 15.29
C LYS A 304 -19.31 -24.10 16.66
N THR A 305 -20.38 -23.86 17.41
CA THR A 305 -20.27 -23.47 18.82
C THR A 305 -20.68 -24.61 19.74
N GLU A 306 -20.20 -24.57 20.99
CA GLU A 306 -20.66 -25.49 22.04
C GLU A 306 -22.18 -25.37 22.25
N SER A 307 -22.71 -24.14 22.20
CA SER A 307 -24.13 -23.83 22.35
C SER A 307 -24.99 -24.23 21.14
N SER A 308 -24.40 -24.35 19.95
CA SER A 308 -25.06 -24.72 18.71
C SER A 308 -24.12 -25.53 17.82
N PRO A 309 -24.24 -26.88 17.80
CA PRO A 309 -23.37 -27.76 17.02
C PRO A 309 -23.67 -27.74 15.50
N VAL A 310 -24.46 -26.76 15.02
CA VAL A 310 -24.77 -26.54 13.62
C VAL A 310 -23.75 -25.57 13.02
N TRP A 311 -23.26 -25.88 11.83
CA TRP A 311 -22.38 -25.00 11.07
C TRP A 311 -23.08 -23.67 10.76
N ALA A 312 -22.49 -22.57 11.23
CA ALA A 312 -22.91 -21.22 10.90
C ALA A 312 -21.86 -20.56 10.00
N LYS A 313 -22.31 -19.96 8.89
CA LYS A 313 -21.45 -19.31 7.89
C LYS A 313 -21.12 -17.87 8.28
N TYR A 314 -19.85 -17.50 8.20
CA TYR A 314 -19.32 -16.16 8.46
C TYR A 314 -18.41 -15.73 7.30
N GLY A 315 -18.42 -14.44 6.96
CA GLY A 315 -17.43 -13.86 6.06
C GLY A 315 -16.14 -13.56 6.84
N LEU A 316 -14.98 -13.89 6.27
CA LEU A 316 -13.66 -13.62 6.80
C LEU A 316 -13.01 -12.49 5.98
N THR A 317 -12.51 -11.46 6.66
CA THR A 317 -11.74 -10.36 6.07
C THR A 317 -10.67 -9.88 7.05
N SER A 318 -9.87 -8.90 6.65
CA SER A 318 -8.84 -8.28 7.49
C SER A 318 -9.47 -7.35 8.54
N ARG A 319 -8.93 -7.31 9.77
CA ARG A 319 -9.36 -6.34 10.81
C ARG A 319 -9.16 -4.91 10.30
N TYR A 320 -8.08 -4.69 9.57
CA TYR A 320 -7.80 -3.41 8.94
C TYR A 320 -8.93 -2.94 8.01
N SER A 321 -9.63 -3.85 7.33
CA SER A 321 -10.76 -3.48 6.45
C SER A 321 -12.00 -3.01 7.22
N VAL A 322 -12.07 -3.30 8.52
CA VAL A 322 -13.23 -2.98 9.35
C VAL A 322 -12.92 -1.97 10.45
N GLN A 323 -11.65 -1.67 10.73
CA GLN A 323 -11.21 -0.65 11.71
C GLN A 323 -11.94 0.71 11.63
N PRO A 324 -12.31 1.25 10.44
CA PRO A 324 -13.10 2.48 10.31
C PRO A 324 -14.43 2.49 11.07
N SER A 325 -14.91 1.32 11.49
CA SER A 325 -16.18 1.18 12.15
C SER A 325 -16.14 1.60 13.63
N PHE A 326 -14.96 1.57 14.25
CA PHE A 326 -14.75 1.97 15.64
C PHE A 326 -14.62 3.50 15.74
N SER A 327 -15.31 4.12 16.70
CA SER A 327 -15.10 5.54 16.98
C SER A 327 -13.64 5.80 17.39
N GLY A 328 -13.14 7.00 17.06
CA GLY A 328 -11.73 7.37 17.27
C GLY A 328 -10.78 6.94 16.15
N CYS A 329 -11.23 6.15 15.18
CA CYS A 329 -10.49 5.91 13.95
C CYS A 329 -10.42 7.19 13.11
N THR A 330 -9.21 7.66 12.82
CA THR A 330 -8.97 8.80 11.92
C THR A 330 -8.21 8.34 10.69
N SER A 331 -8.45 8.98 9.55
CA SER A 331 -7.77 8.65 8.28
C SER A 331 -6.35 9.20 8.17
N ILE A 332 -5.82 9.83 9.22
CA ILE A 332 -4.50 10.44 9.20
C ILE A 332 -3.46 9.40 9.61
N PRO A 333 -2.38 9.21 8.83
CA PRO A 333 -1.26 8.34 9.20
C PRO A 333 -0.60 8.69 10.54
N SER A 334 -0.81 9.90 11.09
CA SER A 334 -0.16 10.40 12.31
C SER A 334 -1.03 10.35 13.57
N GLY A 335 -2.28 9.90 13.50
CA GLY A 335 -3.22 9.97 14.62
C GLY A 335 -3.28 8.69 15.43
N SER A 336 -2.63 8.65 16.59
CA SER A 336 -3.11 7.80 17.69
C SER A 336 -4.64 7.99 17.86
N PRO A 337 -5.41 6.96 18.22
CA PRO A 337 -6.85 7.09 18.41
C PRO A 337 -7.16 8.26 19.34
N GLN A 338 -8.19 9.05 19.03
CA GLN A 338 -8.61 10.16 19.89
C GLN A 338 -8.98 9.64 21.30
N GLY A 339 -8.38 10.16 22.36
CA GLY A 339 -8.83 9.95 23.76
C GLY A 339 -9.09 8.49 24.20
N GLU A 340 -10.06 8.30 25.08
CA GLU A 340 -10.69 7.00 25.44
C GLU A 340 -11.71 6.61 24.35
N SER A 341 -11.24 6.26 23.15
CA SER A 341 -12.13 5.86 22.04
C SER A 341 -12.36 4.34 21.98
N GLU A 342 -13.45 3.92 21.33
CA GLU A 342 -13.75 2.49 21.10
C GLU A 342 -12.60 1.77 20.37
N LEU A 343 -11.89 2.47 19.47
CA LEU A 343 -10.72 1.91 18.80
C LEU A 343 -9.59 1.64 19.80
N ARG A 344 -9.27 2.62 20.66
CA ARG A 344 -8.22 2.46 21.68
C ARG A 344 -8.58 1.36 22.68
N GLU A 345 -9.83 1.33 23.13
CA GLU A 345 -10.32 0.27 24.00
C GLU A 345 -10.23 -1.09 23.31
N SER A 346 -10.65 -1.23 22.05
CA SER A 346 -10.54 -2.48 21.30
C SER A 346 -9.09 -2.92 21.11
N ASP A 347 -8.18 -2.00 20.81
CA ASP A 347 -6.77 -2.32 20.62
C ASP A 347 -6.11 -2.72 21.96
N GLN A 348 -6.40 -1.99 23.06
CA GLN A 348 -5.87 -2.29 24.39
C GLN A 348 -6.50 -3.55 25.01
N ALA A 349 -7.76 -3.85 24.67
CA ALA A 349 -8.47 -5.02 25.15
C ALA A 349 -8.03 -6.31 24.46
N GLY A 350 -7.24 -6.25 23.38
CA GLY A 350 -6.68 -7.42 22.70
C GLY A 350 -6.00 -8.41 23.66
N ASP A 351 -5.44 -7.95 24.77
CA ASP A 351 -4.84 -8.83 25.79
C ASP A 351 -5.82 -9.36 26.85
N GLN A 352 -7.06 -8.87 26.95
CA GLN A 352 -7.94 -9.08 28.11
C GLN A 352 -9.42 -9.37 27.84
N ALA A 353 -9.95 -9.12 26.63
CA ALA A 353 -11.39 -9.26 26.38
C ALA A 353 -11.78 -10.71 26.02
N ALA A 354 -12.40 -11.39 26.99
CA ALA A 354 -13.28 -12.52 26.71
C ALA A 354 -14.36 -12.11 25.69
N TRP A 355 -14.68 -13.01 24.75
CA TRP A 355 -15.82 -13.02 23.83
C TRP A 355 -16.99 -12.11 24.27
N SER A 356 -16.94 -10.82 23.94
CA SER A 356 -18.01 -9.89 24.35
C SER A 356 -18.91 -9.56 23.16
N SER A 357 -20.22 -9.65 23.36
CA SER A 357 -21.29 -9.33 22.40
C SER A 357 -21.41 -7.83 22.12
N ARG A 358 -20.36 -7.02 22.34
CA ARG A 358 -20.43 -5.55 22.32
C ARG A 358 -20.73 -4.94 20.95
N TYR A 359 -20.50 -5.66 19.85
CA TYR A 359 -20.49 -5.09 18.49
C TYR A 359 -21.72 -5.40 17.62
N GLU A 360 -22.69 -6.18 18.12
CA GLU A 360 -23.74 -6.76 17.26
C GLU A 360 -24.74 -5.75 16.66
N ALA A 361 -24.82 -4.52 17.15
CA ALA A 361 -25.88 -3.58 16.78
C ALA A 361 -25.45 -2.31 16.01
N SER A 362 -24.17 -1.89 16.04
CA SER A 362 -23.75 -0.58 15.51
C SER A 362 -22.82 -0.63 14.29
N THR A 363 -22.41 -1.83 13.86
CA THR A 363 -21.25 -1.99 12.98
C THR A 363 -21.58 -2.73 11.68
N LEU A 364 -22.26 -2.02 10.77
CA LEU A 364 -22.71 -2.57 9.49
C LEU A 364 -21.63 -2.52 8.40
N VAL A 365 -21.56 -3.60 7.64
CA VAL A 365 -20.72 -3.74 6.45
C VAL A 365 -21.59 -3.63 5.20
N GLU A 366 -21.10 -2.89 4.21
CA GLU A 366 -21.75 -2.69 2.92
C GLU A 366 -20.99 -3.41 1.80
N SER A 367 -21.73 -3.89 0.80
CA SER A 367 -21.18 -4.34 -0.48
C SER A 367 -22.18 -4.02 -1.60
N PRO A 368 -21.78 -3.36 -2.70
CA PRO A 368 -20.49 -2.71 -2.85
C PRO A 368 -20.31 -1.57 -1.82
N PRO A 369 -19.09 -1.15 -1.51
CA PRO A 369 -18.88 -0.01 -0.62
C PRO A 369 -19.48 1.26 -1.22
N ARG A 370 -19.97 2.16 -0.37
CA ARG A 370 -20.47 3.48 -0.76
C ARG A 370 -19.52 4.24 -1.69
N THR A 371 -18.20 4.04 -1.53
CA THR A 371 -17.22 4.65 -2.42
C THR A 371 -17.32 4.17 -3.86
N LYS A 372 -17.36 2.86 -4.09
CA LYS A 372 -17.58 2.33 -5.44
C LYS A 372 -18.95 2.76 -5.98
N HIS A 373 -19.97 2.78 -5.13
CA HIS A 373 -21.31 3.24 -5.51
C HIS A 373 -21.32 4.67 -6.06
N ASN A 374 -20.74 5.65 -5.36
CA ASN A 374 -20.81 7.04 -5.86
C ASN A 374 -19.91 7.28 -7.07
N TYR A 375 -18.75 6.61 -7.19
CA TYR A 375 -17.95 6.65 -8.41
C TYR A 375 -18.72 6.07 -9.60
N ASN A 376 -19.47 4.98 -9.38
CA ASN A 376 -20.32 4.39 -10.40
C ASN A 376 -21.45 5.34 -10.82
N LEU A 377 -22.16 5.96 -9.87
CA LEU A 377 -23.19 6.95 -10.17
C LEU A 377 -22.64 8.16 -10.93
N TRP A 378 -21.44 8.64 -10.57
CA TRP A 378 -20.76 9.73 -11.29
C TRP A 378 -20.49 9.34 -12.75
N SER A 379 -19.96 8.12 -12.98
CA SER A 379 -19.69 7.61 -14.33
C SER A 379 -20.99 7.51 -15.16
N LEU A 380 -22.06 6.94 -14.58
CA LEU A 380 -23.37 6.85 -15.22
C LEU A 380 -23.95 8.22 -15.57
N ASN A 381 -23.87 9.19 -14.65
CA ASN A 381 -24.35 10.55 -14.90
C ASN A 381 -23.59 11.23 -16.05
N ASN A 382 -22.28 11.05 -16.14
CA ASN A 382 -21.48 11.60 -17.25
C ASN A 382 -21.87 10.97 -18.58
N ASN A 383 -22.04 9.65 -18.63
CA ASN A 383 -22.49 8.95 -19.85
C ASN A 383 -23.88 9.42 -20.29
N ILE A 384 -24.81 9.60 -19.35
CA ILE A 384 -26.15 10.14 -19.61
C ILE A 384 -26.08 11.57 -20.17
N GLN A 385 -25.28 12.44 -19.56
CA GLN A 385 -25.11 13.83 -20.02
C GLN A 385 -24.49 13.89 -21.42
N PHE A 386 -23.45 13.09 -21.66
CA PHE A 386 -22.81 12.98 -22.97
C PHE A 386 -23.81 12.54 -24.05
N LEU A 387 -24.56 11.45 -23.83
CA LEU A 387 -25.55 10.95 -24.79
C LEU A 387 -26.69 11.94 -25.03
N LYS A 388 -27.14 12.67 -24.00
CA LYS A 388 -28.12 13.77 -24.15
C LYS A 388 -27.59 14.90 -25.02
N SER A 389 -26.29 15.20 -24.95
CA SER A 389 -25.66 16.28 -25.74
C SER A 389 -25.49 15.92 -27.22
N VAL A 390 -25.17 14.67 -27.54
CA VAL A 390 -24.90 14.22 -28.92
C VAL A 390 -26.19 13.85 -29.67
N ARG A 391 -27.34 13.71 -28.98
CA ARG A 391 -28.65 13.32 -29.55
C ARG A 391 -28.63 12.02 -30.37
N GLU A 392 -27.68 11.14 -30.07
CA GLU A 392 -27.53 9.84 -30.72
C GLU A 392 -27.76 8.69 -29.72
N ASN A 393 -28.33 7.58 -30.21
CA ASN A 393 -28.54 6.31 -29.51
C ASN A 393 -29.48 6.33 -28.27
N PRO A 394 -30.81 6.46 -28.48
CA PRO A 394 -31.82 6.43 -27.41
C PRO A 394 -31.81 5.15 -26.56
N SER A 395 -31.42 4.02 -27.14
CA SER A 395 -31.36 2.73 -26.44
C SER A 395 -30.27 2.73 -25.36
N SER A 396 -29.07 3.26 -25.68
CA SER A 396 -27.97 3.36 -24.71
C SER A 396 -28.30 4.35 -23.60
N LEU A 397 -28.94 5.47 -23.94
CA LEU A 397 -29.39 6.45 -22.94
C LEU A 397 -30.36 5.80 -21.94
N LYS A 398 -31.37 5.09 -22.45
CA LYS A 398 -32.34 4.38 -21.60
C LYS A 398 -31.66 3.32 -20.73
N MET A 399 -30.69 2.57 -21.27
CA MET A 399 -29.91 1.58 -20.53
C MET A 399 -29.20 2.21 -19.32
N TYR A 400 -28.47 3.32 -19.53
CA TYR A 400 -27.78 4.01 -18.43
C TYR A 400 -28.75 4.63 -17.42
N GLU A 401 -29.88 5.20 -17.87
CA GLU A 401 -30.91 5.73 -16.97
C GLU A 401 -31.56 4.63 -16.12
N THR A 402 -31.82 3.46 -16.72
CA THR A 402 -32.31 2.28 -16.00
C THR A 402 -31.28 1.77 -14.99
N GLN A 403 -30.01 1.63 -15.38
CA GLN A 403 -28.94 1.21 -14.47
C GLN A 403 -28.81 2.16 -13.28
N ARG A 404 -28.82 3.47 -13.55
CA ARG A 404 -28.72 4.49 -12.51
C ARG A 404 -29.88 4.39 -11.51
N ALA A 405 -31.10 4.19 -12.00
CA ALA A 405 -32.27 4.03 -11.13
C ALA A 405 -32.18 2.76 -10.27
N ALA A 406 -31.75 1.64 -10.85
CA ALA A 406 -31.55 0.39 -10.13
C ALA A 406 -30.46 0.53 -9.03
N ASN A 407 -29.34 1.18 -9.34
CA ASN A 407 -28.25 1.38 -8.37
C ASN A 407 -28.67 2.27 -7.20
N LEU A 408 -29.52 3.29 -7.44
CA LEU A 408 -30.08 4.13 -6.38
C LEU A 408 -31.05 3.32 -5.51
N ALA A 409 -31.99 2.59 -6.12
CA ALA A 409 -32.94 1.74 -5.39
C ALA A 409 -32.23 0.72 -4.50
N PHE A 410 -31.14 0.11 -4.98
CA PHE A 410 -30.34 -0.84 -4.21
C PHE A 410 -29.76 -0.26 -2.90
N PHE A 411 -29.44 1.03 -2.88
CA PHE A 411 -28.98 1.73 -1.68
C PHE A 411 -30.15 2.25 -0.81
N GLU A 412 -31.19 2.80 -1.44
CA GLU A 412 -32.40 3.29 -0.76
C GLU A 412 -33.17 2.17 -0.04
N GLU A 413 -33.23 0.98 -0.64
CA GLU A 413 -33.86 -0.22 -0.07
C GLU A 413 -32.93 -0.99 0.89
N GLU A 414 -31.77 -0.43 1.22
CA GLU A 414 -30.77 -1.05 2.11
C GLU A 414 -30.25 -2.42 1.62
N THR A 415 -30.49 -2.78 0.35
CA THR A 415 -30.02 -4.05 -0.24
C THR A 415 -28.49 -4.15 -0.23
N HIS A 416 -27.79 -3.01 -0.25
CA HIS A 416 -26.33 -2.91 -0.10
C HIS A 416 -25.76 -3.34 1.25
N LEU A 417 -26.57 -3.46 2.31
CA LEU A 417 -26.08 -3.94 3.61
C LEU A 417 -25.75 -5.43 3.55
N PHE A 418 -24.48 -5.78 3.76
CA PHE A 418 -23.97 -7.15 3.67
C PHE A 418 -24.20 -7.93 4.97
N GLY A 419 -23.93 -7.30 6.11
CA GLY A 419 -24.02 -7.93 7.41
C GLY A 419 -23.45 -7.04 8.51
N HIS A 420 -23.19 -7.62 9.68
CA HIS A 420 -22.57 -6.93 10.81
C HIS A 420 -21.26 -7.61 11.20
N ILE A 421 -20.34 -6.83 11.75
CA ILE A 421 -19.14 -7.38 12.37
C ILE A 421 -19.56 -8.19 13.60
N SER A 422 -19.18 -9.46 13.61
CA SER A 422 -19.38 -10.34 14.74
C SER A 422 -18.17 -10.31 15.66
N ARG A 423 -16.96 -10.47 15.11
CA ARG A 423 -15.70 -10.59 15.88
C ARG A 423 -14.51 -10.04 15.07
N SER A 424 -13.40 -9.77 15.74
CA SER A 424 -12.12 -9.46 15.09
C SER A 424 -10.95 -9.84 15.98
N SER A 425 -9.75 -9.90 15.41
CA SER A 425 -8.51 -10.24 16.10
C SER A 425 -8.10 -9.27 17.20
N GLU A 426 -8.65 -8.04 17.21
CA GLU A 426 -8.11 -6.93 18.01
C GLU A 426 -6.62 -6.68 17.68
N PHE A 427 -5.88 -5.98 18.52
CA PHE A 427 -4.42 -5.93 18.39
C PHE A 427 -3.83 -7.10 19.18
N ARG A 428 -3.73 -8.26 18.53
CA ARG A 428 -3.15 -9.47 19.11
C ARG A 428 -2.00 -10.02 18.27
N LEU A 429 -1.07 -10.63 18.97
CA LEU A 429 0.05 -11.38 18.42
C LEU A 429 -0.13 -12.85 18.76
N THR A 430 0.45 -13.73 17.94
CA THR A 430 0.54 -15.14 18.30
C THR A 430 1.28 -15.31 19.63
N PRO A 431 0.81 -16.16 20.56
CA PRO A 431 1.46 -16.37 21.86
C PRO A 431 2.86 -17.00 21.79
N GLU A 432 3.18 -17.65 20.66
CA GLU A 432 4.45 -18.35 20.43
C GLU A 432 5.51 -17.41 19.81
N SER A 433 6.78 -17.84 19.79
CA SER A 433 8.01 -17.11 19.43
C SER A 433 8.07 -16.38 18.09
N SER A 434 6.97 -16.37 17.32
CA SER A 434 6.92 -15.73 16.00
C SER A 434 6.46 -14.26 16.04
N ASP A 435 5.99 -13.74 17.18
CA ASP A 435 5.41 -12.37 17.32
C ASP A 435 4.53 -11.98 16.11
N CYS A 436 3.84 -12.98 15.55
CA CYS A 436 3.14 -12.84 14.28
C CYS A 436 1.85 -12.08 14.53
N ARG A 437 1.63 -11.03 13.75
CA ARG A 437 0.40 -10.24 13.86
C ARG A 437 -0.81 -11.00 13.34
N LEU A 438 -1.89 -10.93 14.13
CA LEU A 438 -3.21 -11.42 13.75
C LEU A 438 -4.06 -10.27 13.19
N ASP A 439 -4.43 -10.36 11.93
CA ASP A 439 -5.28 -9.36 11.26
C ASP A 439 -6.50 -10.03 10.63
N TRP A 440 -7.56 -10.24 11.41
CA TRP A 440 -8.79 -10.85 10.92
C TRP A 440 -10.05 -10.24 11.52
N ALA A 441 -11.16 -10.31 10.80
CA ALA A 441 -12.49 -9.94 11.22
C ALA A 441 -13.53 -10.90 10.63
N LEU A 442 -14.54 -11.23 11.44
CA LEU A 442 -15.67 -12.07 11.08
C LEU A 442 -16.91 -11.21 10.90
N ILE A 443 -17.55 -11.39 9.76
CA ILE A 443 -18.81 -10.74 9.39
C ILE A 443 -19.89 -11.80 9.45
N LYS A 444 -20.99 -11.51 10.14
CA LYS A 444 -22.20 -12.34 10.08
C LYS A 444 -23.08 -11.81 8.94
N PRO A 445 -23.12 -12.48 7.79
CA PRO A 445 -23.83 -11.99 6.61
C PRO A 445 -25.35 -12.10 6.80
N PHE A 446 -26.09 -11.14 6.25
CA PHE A 446 -27.54 -11.28 6.12
C PHE A 446 -27.87 -12.39 5.12
N GLY A 447 -28.91 -13.17 5.41
CA GLY A 447 -29.17 -14.44 4.72
C GLY A 447 -29.20 -14.34 3.19
N ALA A 448 -29.89 -13.32 2.65
CA ALA A 448 -29.98 -13.11 1.20
C ALA A 448 -28.66 -12.66 0.55
N ARG A 449 -27.70 -12.16 1.33
CA ARG A 449 -26.42 -11.63 0.86
C ARG A 449 -25.30 -12.68 0.87
N GLN A 450 -25.55 -13.88 1.38
CA GLN A 450 -24.54 -14.95 1.43
C GLN A 450 -24.20 -15.43 0.02
N GLY A 451 -22.94 -15.27 -0.38
CA GLY A 451 -22.42 -15.85 -1.61
C GLY A 451 -21.59 -17.11 -1.37
N SER A 452 -20.66 -17.32 -2.28
CA SER A 452 -19.85 -18.54 -2.40
C SER A 452 -18.35 -18.29 -2.31
N ASN A 453 -17.61 -19.36 -2.02
CA ASN A 453 -16.16 -19.45 -2.08
C ASN A 453 -15.65 -19.87 -3.47
N ARG A 454 -16.43 -19.60 -4.52
CA ARG A 454 -16.08 -19.99 -5.89
C ARG A 454 -14.87 -19.20 -6.39
N LEU A 455 -13.85 -19.90 -6.85
CA LEU A 455 -12.65 -19.34 -7.47
C LEU A 455 -12.92 -18.93 -8.94
N PRO A 456 -12.15 -17.99 -9.51
CA PRO A 456 -12.34 -17.55 -10.89
C PRO A 456 -12.18 -18.70 -11.90
N ASN A 457 -12.95 -18.63 -12.98
CA ASN A 457 -12.79 -19.55 -14.12
C ASN A 457 -11.47 -19.27 -14.87
N GLY A 458 -11.05 -20.25 -15.69
CA GLY A 458 -9.85 -20.14 -16.52
C GLY A 458 -9.86 -18.90 -17.41
N GLU A 459 -11.00 -18.53 -17.98
CA GLU A 459 -11.15 -17.33 -18.82
C GLU A 459 -10.72 -16.03 -18.12
N VAL A 460 -10.97 -15.93 -16.81
CA VAL A 460 -10.59 -14.76 -16.01
C VAL A 460 -9.08 -14.72 -15.79
N TRP A 461 -8.45 -15.90 -15.62
CA TRP A 461 -7.00 -16.03 -15.55
C TRP A 461 -6.34 -15.77 -16.92
N ASP A 462 -6.93 -16.28 -18.01
CA ASP A 462 -6.44 -16.13 -19.38
C ASP A 462 -6.48 -14.67 -19.84
N ALA A 463 -7.49 -13.91 -19.42
CA ALA A 463 -7.59 -12.49 -19.69
C ALA A 463 -6.44 -11.67 -19.07
N LYS A 464 -5.80 -12.19 -18.02
CA LYS A 464 -4.72 -11.52 -17.29
C LYS A 464 -3.33 -12.11 -17.57
N TYR A 465 -3.22 -13.43 -17.68
CA TYR A 465 -1.95 -14.16 -17.81
C TYR A 465 -1.89 -14.93 -19.12
N HIS A 466 -0.84 -14.67 -19.90
CA HIS A 466 -0.56 -15.42 -21.13
C HIS A 466 0.19 -16.73 -20.90
N PHE A 467 0.92 -16.85 -19.78
CA PHE A 467 1.73 -18.03 -19.47
C PHE A 467 1.05 -18.91 -18.41
N GLU A 468 0.96 -20.22 -18.69
CA GLU A 468 0.35 -21.21 -17.78
C GLU A 468 1.03 -21.28 -16.41
N LEU A 469 2.35 -21.03 -16.35
CA LEU A 469 3.10 -21.09 -15.09
C LEU A 469 2.71 -20.00 -14.08
N TRP A 470 1.94 -18.99 -14.51
CA TRP A 470 1.42 -17.91 -13.65
C TRP A 470 -0.03 -18.13 -13.24
N LYS A 471 -0.65 -19.22 -13.69
CA LYS A 471 -2.03 -19.57 -13.36
C LYS A 471 -2.03 -20.67 -12.31
N PRO A 472 -3.06 -20.75 -11.46
CA PRO A 472 -3.23 -21.90 -10.58
C PRO A 472 -3.57 -23.13 -11.43
N SER A 473 -3.55 -24.31 -10.81
CA SER A 473 -3.95 -25.55 -11.48
C SER A 473 -5.33 -25.39 -12.12
N TYR A 474 -5.50 -25.85 -13.36
CA TYR A 474 -6.79 -25.81 -14.05
C TYR A 474 -7.93 -26.48 -13.27
N LYS A 475 -7.61 -27.34 -12.30
CA LYS A 475 -8.56 -27.98 -11.39
C LYS A 475 -9.26 -26.99 -10.44
N THR A 476 -8.68 -25.81 -10.22
CA THR A 476 -9.27 -24.76 -9.37
C THR A 476 -10.25 -23.86 -10.14
N TYR A 477 -10.24 -23.90 -11.47
CA TYR A 477 -11.04 -22.99 -12.30
C TYR A 477 -12.54 -23.21 -12.11
N GLY A 478 -13.21 -22.21 -11.54
CA GLY A 478 -14.62 -22.33 -11.16
C GLY A 478 -14.89 -23.35 -10.05
N GLY A 479 -13.85 -23.89 -9.43
CA GLY A 479 -13.95 -24.73 -8.23
C GLY A 479 -14.22 -23.87 -7.00
N PHE A 480 -14.30 -24.51 -5.84
CA PHE A 480 -14.44 -23.82 -4.56
C PHE A 480 -13.10 -23.81 -3.83
N LEU A 481 -12.85 -22.75 -3.06
CA LEU A 481 -11.77 -22.70 -2.09
C LEU A 481 -11.88 -23.90 -1.15
N GLN A 482 -10.74 -24.51 -0.84
CA GLN A 482 -10.64 -25.72 -0.03
C GLN A 482 -10.00 -25.42 1.32
N ASP A 483 -10.22 -26.32 2.28
CA ASP A 483 -9.47 -26.35 3.53
C ASP A 483 -7.95 -26.42 3.27
N GLN A 484 -7.17 -25.95 4.23
CA GLN A 484 -5.72 -25.86 4.12
C GLN A 484 -5.08 -27.22 3.80
N CYS A 485 -4.23 -27.26 2.78
CA CYS A 485 -3.47 -28.47 2.41
C CYS A 485 -1.96 -28.24 2.27
N SER A 486 -1.53 -26.98 2.40
CA SER A 486 -0.14 -26.55 2.50
C SER A 486 -0.05 -25.35 3.45
N SER A 487 1.14 -25.06 3.96
CA SER A 487 1.39 -23.96 4.91
C SER A 487 2.41 -22.98 4.33
N ILE A 488 2.33 -21.72 4.75
CA ILE A 488 3.36 -20.71 4.46
C ILE A 488 4.37 -20.58 5.62
N CYS A 489 4.07 -21.20 6.76
CA CYS A 489 4.94 -21.22 7.92
C CYS A 489 6.11 -22.17 7.68
N TYR A 490 7.32 -21.65 7.81
CA TYR A 490 8.56 -22.41 7.62
C TYR A 490 8.93 -23.24 8.87
N GLU A 491 8.44 -22.85 10.06
CA GLU A 491 8.82 -23.40 11.39
C GLU A 491 8.16 -24.74 11.74
N ALA A 492 7.78 -25.54 10.75
CA ALA A 492 7.07 -26.77 11.03
C ALA A 492 8.06 -27.90 11.39
N ASP A 493 8.18 -28.16 12.69
CA ASP A 493 8.96 -29.25 13.28
C ASP A 493 8.56 -30.62 12.72
N GLU A 494 9.56 -31.49 12.55
CA GLU A 494 9.53 -32.74 11.80
C GLU A 494 8.47 -33.77 12.27
N LYS A 495 7.34 -33.90 11.55
CA LYS A 495 6.68 -35.17 11.12
C LYS A 495 5.22 -35.01 10.66
N ASP A 496 4.51 -34.00 11.14
CA ASP A 496 3.09 -33.77 10.84
C ASP A 496 2.82 -32.42 10.14
N SER A 497 3.90 -31.74 9.72
CA SER A 497 3.88 -30.45 9.02
C SER A 497 3.25 -30.54 7.63
N LEU A 498 2.32 -29.64 7.33
CA LEU A 498 1.83 -29.44 5.97
C LEU A 498 2.98 -29.07 5.02
N PRO A 499 2.92 -29.44 3.73
CA PRO A 499 3.95 -29.06 2.77
C PRO A 499 4.05 -27.54 2.64
N LEU A 500 5.27 -27.00 2.52
CA LEU A 500 5.51 -25.56 2.38
C LEU A 500 5.07 -25.05 1.00
N ALA A 501 4.23 -24.02 0.99
CA ALA A 501 3.76 -23.33 -0.21
C ALA A 501 4.75 -22.24 -0.63
N ARG A 502 5.52 -22.49 -1.70
CA ARG A 502 6.44 -21.49 -2.27
C ARG A 502 5.77 -20.50 -3.23
N ASN A 503 4.64 -20.90 -3.83
CA ASN A 503 3.87 -20.12 -4.77
C ASN A 503 2.44 -20.00 -4.25
N GLY A 504 1.78 -18.89 -4.57
CA GLY A 504 0.40 -18.64 -4.17
C GLY A 504 -0.36 -17.82 -5.19
N TRP A 505 -1.67 -17.82 -5.02
CA TRP A 505 -2.60 -17.05 -5.82
C TRP A 505 -3.58 -16.34 -4.89
N LYS A 506 -3.97 -15.12 -5.24
CA LYS A 506 -5.00 -14.36 -4.55
C LYS A 506 -6.04 -13.83 -5.52
N VAL A 507 -7.22 -13.49 -5.01
CA VAL A 507 -8.21 -12.73 -5.79
C VAL A 507 -8.64 -11.55 -4.93
N GLY A 508 -8.17 -10.35 -5.30
CA GLY A 508 -8.46 -9.13 -4.58
C GLY A 508 -9.51 -8.27 -5.27
N ALA A 509 -10.26 -7.47 -4.52
CA ALA A 509 -11.30 -6.59 -5.05
C ALA A 509 -10.79 -5.45 -5.95
N THR A 510 -9.47 -5.23 -6.00
CA THR A 510 -8.83 -4.16 -6.77
C THR A 510 -7.79 -4.66 -7.77
N THR A 511 -7.09 -5.76 -7.47
CA THR A 511 -6.17 -6.37 -8.46
C THR A 511 -6.81 -7.51 -9.25
N GLY A 512 -7.94 -8.04 -8.80
CA GLY A 512 -8.49 -9.30 -9.32
C GLY A 512 -7.53 -10.47 -9.07
N PRO A 513 -7.50 -11.47 -9.96
CA PRO A 513 -6.64 -12.65 -9.81
C PRO A 513 -5.15 -12.29 -9.87
N THR A 514 -4.38 -12.59 -8.83
CA THR A 514 -2.97 -12.25 -8.73
C THR A 514 -2.15 -13.49 -8.40
N SER A 515 -1.05 -13.71 -9.13
CA SER A 515 -0.10 -14.79 -8.86
C SER A 515 1.19 -14.23 -8.29
N GLY A 516 1.77 -14.97 -7.36
CA GLY A 516 2.93 -14.54 -6.61
C GLY A 516 3.66 -15.70 -5.96
N HIS A 517 4.69 -15.34 -5.22
CA HIS A 517 5.51 -16.29 -4.47
C HIS A 517 5.76 -15.80 -3.05
N PHE A 518 5.96 -16.75 -2.14
CA PHE A 518 6.31 -16.45 -0.76
C PHE A 518 7.82 -16.35 -0.59
N HIS A 519 8.25 -15.43 0.28
CA HIS A 519 9.63 -15.31 0.74
C HIS A 519 9.83 -16.15 2.00
N ASP A 520 11.03 -16.68 2.16
CA ASP A 520 11.39 -17.51 3.31
C ASP A 520 11.67 -16.67 4.57
N PHE A 521 12.08 -15.40 4.39
CA PHE A 521 12.45 -14.50 5.48
C PHE A 521 11.27 -13.61 5.92
N ARG A 522 10.92 -13.69 7.21
CA ARG A 522 9.86 -12.86 7.82
C ARG A 522 10.38 -11.44 8.12
N PRO A 523 9.75 -10.38 7.60
CA PRO A 523 10.05 -9.01 7.99
C PRO A 523 9.51 -8.63 9.37
N SER A 524 10.17 -7.68 10.03
CA SER A 524 9.62 -6.94 11.16
C SER A 524 8.88 -5.70 10.66
N ILE A 525 7.70 -5.45 11.21
CA ILE A 525 6.79 -4.43 10.70
C ILE A 525 6.23 -3.58 11.85
N ARG A 526 6.10 -2.27 11.61
CA ARG A 526 5.29 -1.35 12.41
C ARG A 526 4.35 -0.60 11.50
N MET A 527 3.05 -0.62 11.81
CA MET A 527 2.10 0.18 11.06
C MET A 527 1.94 1.55 11.70
N THR A 528 1.85 2.60 10.88
CA THR A 528 1.83 3.98 11.37
C THR A 528 0.62 4.26 12.26
N HIS A 529 -0.52 3.61 12.00
CA HIS A 529 -1.74 3.73 12.82
C HIS A 529 -1.69 2.94 14.13
N GLU A 530 -0.58 2.27 14.45
CA GLU A 530 -0.38 1.50 15.70
C GLU A 530 0.69 2.10 16.61
N LYS A 531 1.22 3.27 16.26
CA LYS A 531 2.23 3.95 17.10
C LYS A 531 1.75 4.20 18.54
N HIS A 532 0.44 4.20 18.79
CA HIS A 532 -0.12 4.30 20.15
C HIS A 532 -0.02 3.03 21.00
N MET A 533 0.33 1.89 20.41
CA MET A 533 0.26 0.59 21.09
C MET A 533 1.50 0.23 21.93
N ASN A 534 2.46 1.14 22.11
CA ASN A 534 3.69 0.91 22.91
C ASN A 534 4.36 -0.46 22.63
N PHE A 535 4.31 -0.94 21.38
CA PHE A 535 4.82 -2.25 20.99
C PHE A 535 6.02 -2.14 20.05
N SER A 536 6.93 -3.12 20.12
CA SER A 536 8.24 -3.09 19.45
C SER A 536 8.17 -3.38 17.96
N SER A 537 7.42 -4.39 17.49
CA SER A 537 7.21 -4.71 16.06
C SER A 537 6.56 -6.06 15.89
N SER A 538 5.72 -6.25 14.87
CA SER A 538 5.13 -7.56 14.55
C SER A 538 5.82 -8.22 13.36
N GLU A 539 5.80 -9.54 13.29
CA GLU A 539 6.21 -10.28 12.09
C GLU A 539 5.01 -10.69 11.22
N LEU A 540 5.24 -10.75 9.91
CA LEU A 540 4.28 -11.28 8.93
C LEU A 540 5.04 -12.01 7.81
N TYR A 541 4.32 -12.73 6.96
CA TYR A 541 4.89 -13.39 5.78
C TYR A 541 4.77 -12.51 4.54
N VAL A 542 5.71 -12.63 3.61
CA VAL A 542 5.73 -11.80 2.39
C VAL A 542 5.26 -12.61 1.19
N PHE A 543 4.23 -12.10 0.52
CA PHE A 543 3.78 -12.54 -0.79
C PHE A 543 4.14 -11.50 -1.85
N GLN A 544 5.05 -11.83 -2.76
CA GLN A 544 5.47 -10.94 -3.84
C GLN A 544 4.76 -11.30 -5.14
N ASP A 545 4.17 -10.28 -5.79
CA ASP A 545 3.46 -10.45 -7.06
C ASP A 545 4.43 -10.74 -8.22
N LEU A 546 4.10 -11.72 -9.08
CA LEU A 546 4.89 -12.07 -10.27
C LEU A 546 4.74 -11.06 -11.41
N LEU A 547 3.56 -10.43 -11.51
CA LEU A 547 3.30 -9.38 -12.50
C LEU A 547 3.12 -8.04 -11.80
N GLY A 548 4.18 -7.23 -11.83
CA GLY A 548 4.06 -5.79 -11.63
C GLY A 548 3.33 -5.19 -12.83
N TYR A 549 2.01 -5.21 -12.84
CA TYR A 549 1.27 -4.29 -13.71
C TYR A 549 1.79 -2.89 -13.45
N HIS A 550 1.98 -2.10 -14.51
CA HIS A 550 2.53 -0.74 -14.53
C HIS A 550 1.66 0.28 -13.76
N LYS A 551 1.27 -0.02 -12.52
CA LYS A 551 0.66 0.94 -11.64
C LYS A 551 1.80 1.72 -10.98
N PRO A 552 1.77 3.07 -11.03
CA PRO A 552 2.86 3.90 -10.49
C PRO A 552 2.94 3.90 -8.95
N VAL A 553 1.98 3.30 -8.24
CA VAL A 553 1.86 3.33 -6.77
C VAL A 553 1.27 2.00 -6.29
N PRO A 554 1.62 1.52 -5.08
CA PRO A 554 1.02 0.34 -4.46
C PRO A 554 -0.50 0.26 -4.65
N THR A 555 -0.99 -0.93 -4.96
CA THR A 555 -2.42 -1.19 -5.09
C THR A 555 -3.01 -1.36 -3.71
N SER A 556 -3.93 -0.48 -3.35
CA SER A 556 -4.74 -0.59 -2.14
C SER A 556 -6.07 -1.26 -2.46
N GLY A 557 -6.68 -1.94 -1.49
CA GLY A 557 -8.07 -2.43 -1.56
C GLY A 557 -8.18 -3.94 -1.58
N ASP A 558 -7.05 -4.62 -1.67
CA ASP A 558 -6.94 -6.08 -1.57
C ASP A 558 -6.74 -6.57 -0.13
N SER A 559 -6.65 -5.68 0.87
CA SER A 559 -6.63 -6.07 2.29
C SER A 559 -7.83 -6.97 2.58
N GLY A 560 -7.59 -8.08 3.26
CA GLY A 560 -8.56 -9.14 3.50
C GLY A 560 -8.70 -10.16 2.36
N ALA A 561 -8.01 -10.01 1.23
CA ALA A 561 -8.02 -11.04 0.19
C ALA A 561 -7.38 -12.34 0.68
N VAL A 562 -7.98 -13.47 0.34
CA VAL A 562 -7.42 -14.78 0.64
C VAL A 562 -6.29 -15.12 -0.34
N VAL A 563 -5.23 -15.74 0.18
CA VAL A 563 -4.18 -16.38 -0.62
C VAL A 563 -4.37 -17.89 -0.54
N PHE A 564 -4.21 -18.58 -1.67
CA PHE A 564 -4.43 -20.03 -1.79
C PHE A 564 -3.33 -20.69 -2.63
N ASP A 565 -3.18 -22.00 -2.47
CA ASP A 565 -2.18 -22.81 -3.17
C ASP A 565 -2.65 -23.30 -4.55
N CYS A 566 -1.82 -24.10 -5.22
CA CYS A 566 -2.12 -24.56 -6.57
C CYS A 566 -3.35 -25.48 -6.66
N ASN A 567 -3.81 -26.04 -5.54
CA ASN A 567 -4.97 -26.92 -5.44
C ASN A 567 -6.21 -26.20 -4.90
N GLY A 568 -6.12 -24.90 -4.60
CA GLY A 568 -7.22 -24.13 -4.02
C GLY A 568 -7.28 -24.22 -2.49
N GLY A 569 -6.29 -24.80 -1.82
CA GLY A 569 -6.19 -24.81 -0.37
C GLY A 569 -5.85 -23.41 0.16
N ILE A 570 -6.61 -22.93 1.13
CA ILE A 570 -6.37 -21.63 1.77
C ILE A 570 -4.99 -21.61 2.47
N LEU A 571 -4.24 -20.51 2.34
CA LEU A 571 -2.90 -20.32 2.91
C LEU A 571 -2.84 -19.20 3.94
N GLY A 572 -3.59 -18.13 3.72
CA GLY A 572 -3.52 -16.96 4.57
C GLY A 572 -4.38 -15.82 4.09
N LEU A 573 -4.31 -14.72 4.84
CA LEU A 573 -5.11 -13.52 4.64
C LEU A 573 -4.18 -12.31 4.46
N LEU A 574 -4.44 -11.52 3.42
CA LEU A 574 -3.63 -10.35 3.07
C LEU A 574 -3.94 -9.18 4.02
N VAL A 575 -2.90 -8.55 4.57
CA VAL A 575 -3.01 -7.43 5.52
C VAL A 575 -2.88 -6.09 4.79
N GLY A 576 -1.78 -5.89 4.08
CA GLY A 576 -1.47 -4.66 3.36
C GLY A 576 -0.34 -4.85 2.37
N THR A 577 -0.04 -3.81 1.59
CA THR A 577 0.96 -3.87 0.51
C THR A 577 2.00 -2.78 0.63
N GLN A 578 3.18 -3.04 0.10
CA GLN A 578 4.27 -2.08 -0.08
C GLN A 578 4.94 -2.31 -1.44
N ARG A 579 5.55 -1.24 -1.97
CA ARG A 579 6.36 -1.29 -3.19
C ARG A 579 7.63 -0.50 -2.96
N PRO A 580 8.82 -1.12 -3.01
CA PRO A 580 10.05 -0.36 -2.90
C PRO A 580 10.17 0.66 -4.03
N PHE A 581 10.82 1.79 -3.76
CA PHE A 581 10.91 2.88 -4.71
C PHE A 581 11.61 2.43 -6.01
N CYS A 582 11.00 2.76 -7.14
CA CYS A 582 11.41 2.35 -8.49
C CYS A 582 11.39 0.84 -8.78
N VAL A 583 10.69 0.02 -7.98
CA VAL A 583 10.39 -1.38 -8.30
C VAL A 583 9.04 -1.48 -9.00
N LYS A 584 8.89 -2.41 -9.96
CA LYS A 584 7.61 -2.64 -10.64
C LYS A 584 6.69 -3.56 -9.84
N GLN A 585 7.26 -4.58 -9.21
CA GLN A 585 6.59 -5.55 -8.36
C GLN A 585 6.19 -4.91 -7.02
N GLU A 586 5.02 -5.30 -6.52
CA GLU A 586 4.60 -5.02 -5.14
C GLU A 586 4.82 -6.29 -4.32
N TYR A 587 4.94 -6.13 -3.02
CA TYR A 587 4.79 -7.24 -2.09
C TYR A 587 3.72 -6.93 -1.07
N SER A 588 3.09 -7.99 -0.59
CA SER A 588 2.00 -7.96 0.36
C SER A 588 2.38 -8.72 1.61
N PHE A 589 1.87 -8.27 2.74
CA PHE A 589 2.00 -9.01 3.99
C PHE A 589 0.82 -9.94 4.18
N VAL A 590 1.09 -11.14 4.67
CA VAL A 590 0.09 -12.22 4.83
C VAL A 590 0.18 -12.77 6.25
N THR A 591 -0.96 -12.88 6.92
CA THR A 591 -1.10 -13.67 8.14
C THR A 591 -1.48 -15.11 7.74
N PRO A 592 -0.76 -16.14 8.22
CA PRO A 592 -1.10 -17.55 7.95
C PRO A 592 -2.51 -17.91 8.42
N ILE A 593 -3.20 -18.76 7.66
CA ILE A 593 -4.59 -19.12 7.97
C ILE A 593 -4.69 -19.98 9.23
N GLU A 594 -3.71 -20.84 9.48
CA GLU A 594 -3.58 -21.66 10.68
C GLU A 594 -3.56 -20.81 11.95
N HIS A 595 -2.77 -19.72 11.95
CA HIS A 595 -2.68 -18.78 13.07
C HIS A 595 -4.02 -18.06 13.27
N ILE A 596 -4.69 -17.68 12.18
CA ILE A 596 -6.03 -17.06 12.25
C ILE A 596 -7.05 -18.03 12.84
N PHE A 597 -7.08 -19.29 12.38
CA PHE A 597 -8.06 -20.28 12.83
C PHE A 597 -7.83 -20.71 14.27
N GLU A 598 -6.56 -20.83 14.68
CA GLU A 598 -6.19 -21.07 16.07
C GLU A 598 -6.59 -19.91 16.95
N ASP A 599 -6.31 -18.67 16.53
CA ASP A 599 -6.68 -17.48 17.29
C ASP A 599 -8.20 -17.35 17.43
N ILE A 600 -8.97 -17.57 16.37
CA ILE A 600 -10.44 -17.56 16.43
C ILE A 600 -10.94 -18.57 17.47
N LYS A 601 -10.31 -19.74 17.61
CA LYS A 601 -10.69 -20.76 18.60
C LYS A 601 -10.23 -20.42 20.02
N SER A 602 -9.02 -19.88 20.18
CA SER A 602 -8.44 -19.59 21.50
C SER A 602 -9.07 -18.35 22.13
N SER A 603 -9.30 -17.29 21.33
CA SER A 603 -10.05 -16.07 21.72
C SER A 603 -11.47 -16.39 22.19
N SER A 604 -11.95 -17.55 21.75
CA SER A 604 -13.27 -18.06 21.97
C SER A 604 -13.47 -18.70 23.36
N GLN A 605 -12.39 -18.87 24.13
CA GLN A 605 -12.44 -19.51 25.46
C GLN A 605 -13.18 -20.86 25.47
N GLY A 606 -13.14 -21.58 24.35
CA GLY A 606 -13.76 -22.90 24.17
C GLY A 606 -15.15 -22.90 23.55
N GLU A 607 -15.82 -21.75 23.34
CA GLU A 607 -17.15 -21.76 22.72
C GLU A 607 -17.09 -22.15 21.23
N ILE A 608 -16.04 -21.81 20.46
CA ILE A 608 -15.82 -22.35 19.09
C ILE A 608 -15.10 -23.69 19.18
N THR A 609 -15.77 -24.74 18.75
CA THR A 609 -15.24 -26.12 18.80
C THR A 609 -14.60 -26.53 17.47
N GLU A 610 -15.19 -26.11 16.34
CA GLU A 610 -14.71 -26.43 15.00
C GLU A 610 -14.78 -25.21 14.08
N ILE A 611 -13.82 -25.14 13.15
CA ILE A 611 -13.70 -24.14 12.09
C ILE A 611 -13.31 -24.85 10.79
N ARG A 612 -13.86 -24.39 9.66
CA ARG A 612 -13.47 -24.84 8.32
C ARG A 612 -13.76 -23.78 7.27
N VAL A 613 -13.19 -23.93 6.08
CA VAL A 613 -13.64 -23.18 4.91
C VAL A 613 -15.08 -23.59 4.59
N ALA A 614 -15.94 -22.60 4.34
CA ALA A 614 -17.35 -22.87 4.13
C ALA A 614 -17.56 -23.74 2.89
N ARG A 615 -18.40 -24.77 3.04
CA ARG A 615 -18.79 -25.66 1.95
C ARG A 615 -20.07 -25.12 1.32
N ASP A 616 -20.05 -24.98 0.00
CA ASP A 616 -21.20 -24.52 -0.78
C ASP A 616 -21.99 -25.69 -1.38
#